data_AF-A0A166C0I2-F1
#
_entry.id   AF-A0A166C0I2-F1
#
_cell.length_a   1.000
_cell.length_b   1.000
_cell.length_c   1.000
_cell.angle_alpha   90.00
_cell.angle_beta   90.00
_cell.angle_gamma   90.00
#
_symmetry.space_group_name_H-M   'P 1'
#
loop_
_entity.id
_entity.type
_entity.pdbx_description
1 polymer ?
#
loop_
_entity_poly.entity_id
_entity_poly.type
_entity_poly.pdbx_seq_one_letter_code
_entity_poly.pdbx_strand_id
1 'polypeptide(L)'
;MFLSTNKCEGIGKCIEECPTEAIRLINGKAFSCITCGACYRACPNQAIFKNKYGGYVIDRAKCNGCGVCKFTCPVNSIHFDGDIVKGICARCGLCVDTCPNNSRIDGFDLFEEKQINFLESLNLVIPHKRTNIVELAETSRNCILTHTEDCIRCGRCQYYCPTNAIIVQTDEKNVCTECRVCTDLCPADAISNSIINHDKCVLCLSCLKNCPSNAITESDFKVTINHSETEITGTIVSCLNCGLCVLNDKGDSLKLVNGKIRFDSSLYNNGDLDESIAKCPVSTLKKVDSNVGVKVEIEGYCVSCGKCVKSCDIQEARKFEKVIWNGEVKDSCISCGTCVEFCPVDAILLKHGTIEVNHEKCILCESCAIHCPKDAIPTSTMYKQLPVSGFNTIDSKFCINCKMCYKICPEEAIIDHGDHVSVDMDKCIFCSACSNACPAKAFIFEREFESNRRFDQDQLDQSDNSVR
;
A
#
# COMPACT_ATOMS: atom_id res chain seq x y z
N MET A 1 -13.90 -10.97 -25.16
CA MET A 1 -15.21 -10.45 -25.60
C MET A 1 -16.29 -11.26 -24.90
N PHE A 2 -17.47 -10.71 -24.65
CA PHE A 2 -18.53 -11.50 -24.01
C PHE A 2 -19.33 -12.30 -25.02
N LEU A 3 -19.54 -13.58 -24.71
CA LEU A 3 -20.23 -14.56 -25.53
C LEU A 3 -21.54 -14.98 -24.90
N SER A 4 -22.43 -15.54 -25.71
CA SER A 4 -23.68 -16.14 -25.24
C SER A 4 -23.68 -17.62 -25.59
N THR A 5 -23.92 -18.47 -24.58
CA THR A 5 -23.99 -19.91 -24.75
C THR A 5 -25.31 -20.34 -25.39
N ASN A 6 -25.44 -21.63 -25.67
CA ASN A 6 -26.70 -22.23 -26.10
C ASN A 6 -27.81 -22.17 -25.03
N LYS A 7 -27.49 -21.91 -23.77
CA LYS A 7 -28.45 -21.71 -22.67
C LYS A 7 -29.16 -20.34 -22.72
N CYS A 8 -28.83 -19.48 -23.68
CA CYS A 8 -29.47 -18.16 -23.77
C CYS A 8 -30.91 -18.30 -24.28
N GLU A 9 -31.87 -18.00 -23.42
CA GLU A 9 -33.31 -18.04 -23.69
C GLU A 9 -33.88 -16.71 -24.21
N GLY A 10 -33.03 -15.70 -24.43
CA GLY A 10 -33.45 -14.42 -24.98
C GLY A 10 -34.18 -13.49 -24.01
N ILE A 11 -34.10 -13.74 -22.69
CA ILE A 11 -34.77 -12.96 -21.62
C ILE A 11 -34.51 -11.44 -21.71
N GLY A 12 -33.34 -11.01 -22.18
CA GLY A 12 -33.07 -9.60 -22.47
C GLY A 12 -32.56 -8.75 -21.29
N LYS A 13 -32.53 -9.24 -20.05
CA LYS A 13 -32.03 -8.47 -18.88
C LYS A 13 -30.63 -7.85 -19.07
N CYS A 14 -29.73 -8.57 -19.75
CA CYS A 14 -28.39 -8.05 -20.07
C CYS A 14 -28.40 -6.87 -21.06
N ILE A 15 -29.45 -6.74 -21.88
CA ILE A 15 -29.66 -5.61 -22.81
C ILE A 15 -30.15 -4.39 -22.02
N GLU A 16 -31.15 -4.58 -21.17
CA GLU A 16 -31.72 -3.54 -20.30
C GLU A 16 -30.66 -2.88 -19.42
N GLU A 17 -29.79 -3.69 -18.83
CA GLU A 17 -28.72 -3.23 -17.93
C GLU A 17 -27.48 -2.73 -18.67
N CYS A 18 -27.39 -2.82 -20.01
CA CYS A 18 -26.17 -2.47 -20.72
C CYS A 18 -25.98 -0.95 -20.81
N PRO A 19 -25.02 -0.34 -20.07
CA PRO A 19 -24.84 1.12 -20.05
C PRO A 19 -24.49 1.72 -21.42
N THR A 20 -23.85 0.91 -22.25
CA THR A 20 -23.36 1.29 -23.58
C THR A 20 -24.31 0.88 -24.70
N GLU A 21 -25.42 0.20 -24.39
CA GLU A 21 -26.35 -0.38 -25.39
C GLU A 21 -25.65 -1.23 -26.45
N ALA A 22 -24.58 -1.93 -26.06
CA ALA A 22 -23.76 -2.73 -26.97
C ALA A 22 -24.29 -4.13 -27.21
N ILE A 23 -25.52 -4.43 -26.75
CA ILE A 23 -26.11 -5.76 -26.75
C ILE A 23 -27.49 -5.70 -27.42
N ARG A 24 -27.79 -6.67 -28.28
CA ARG A 24 -29.09 -6.88 -28.92
C ARG A 24 -29.39 -8.36 -29.07
N LEU A 25 -30.61 -8.72 -29.46
CA LEU A 25 -30.94 -10.10 -29.80
C LEU A 25 -30.68 -10.40 -31.28
N ILE A 26 -30.10 -11.56 -31.55
CA ILE A 26 -30.00 -12.17 -32.89
C ILE A 26 -30.48 -13.62 -32.74
N ASN A 27 -31.53 -14.00 -33.49
CA ASN A 27 -32.11 -15.34 -33.44
C ASN A 27 -32.44 -15.80 -32.00
N GLY A 28 -33.04 -14.91 -31.21
CA GLY A 28 -33.40 -15.17 -29.81
C GLY A 28 -32.23 -15.22 -28.83
N LYS A 29 -30.99 -14.95 -29.26
CA LYS A 29 -29.81 -14.96 -28.39
C LYS A 29 -29.17 -13.59 -28.26
N ALA A 30 -28.71 -13.25 -27.06
CA ALA A 30 -27.97 -12.01 -26.84
C ALA A 30 -26.67 -12.01 -27.65
N PHE A 31 -26.43 -10.94 -28.38
CA PHE A 31 -25.23 -10.70 -29.17
C PHE A 31 -24.70 -9.31 -28.84
N SER A 32 -23.40 -9.21 -28.59
CA SER A 32 -22.76 -7.95 -28.22
C SER A 32 -21.60 -7.58 -29.13
N CYS A 33 -21.16 -6.33 -29.07
CA CYS A 33 -19.90 -5.88 -29.69
C CYS A 33 -18.76 -6.88 -29.42
N ILE A 34 -18.05 -7.28 -30.49
CA ILE A 34 -16.98 -8.29 -30.44
C ILE A 34 -15.63 -7.72 -29.97
N THR A 35 -15.57 -6.44 -29.60
CA THR A 35 -14.36 -5.79 -29.08
C THR A 35 -13.14 -5.90 -30.01
N CYS A 36 -13.34 -5.87 -31.33
CA CYS A 36 -12.26 -5.98 -32.33
C CYS A 36 -11.36 -4.74 -32.45
N GLY A 37 -11.80 -3.60 -31.90
CA GLY A 37 -11.07 -2.33 -31.93
C GLY A 37 -11.04 -1.62 -33.29
N ALA A 38 -11.86 -2.02 -34.26
CA ALA A 38 -11.90 -1.36 -35.56
C ALA A 38 -12.35 0.11 -35.44
N CYS A 39 -13.37 0.38 -34.61
CA CYS A 39 -13.82 1.75 -34.31
C CYS A 39 -12.71 2.59 -33.64
N TYR A 40 -11.95 1.99 -32.73
CA TYR A 40 -10.83 2.63 -32.06
C TYR A 40 -9.75 3.07 -33.06
N ARG A 41 -9.30 2.16 -33.93
CA ARG A 41 -8.25 2.44 -34.92
C ARG A 41 -8.69 3.44 -35.99
N ALA A 42 -9.98 3.48 -36.32
CA ALA A 42 -10.51 4.35 -37.37
C ALA A 42 -10.94 5.74 -36.87
N CYS A 43 -10.98 5.99 -35.56
CA CYS A 43 -11.47 7.25 -35.02
C CYS A 43 -10.50 8.42 -35.33
N PRO A 44 -10.86 9.39 -36.20
CA PRO A 44 -9.95 10.46 -36.59
C PRO A 44 -9.60 11.41 -35.45
N ASN A 45 -10.52 11.59 -34.48
CA ASN A 45 -10.31 12.47 -33.33
C ASN A 45 -9.61 11.77 -32.16
N GLN A 46 -9.28 10.48 -32.30
CA GLN A 46 -8.74 9.67 -31.20
C GLN A 46 -9.63 9.72 -29.93
N ALA A 47 -10.95 9.83 -30.15
CA ALA A 47 -11.94 9.92 -29.09
C ALA A 47 -12.30 8.56 -28.47
N ILE A 48 -11.75 7.46 -28.99
CA ILE A 48 -11.99 6.12 -28.45
C ILE A 48 -10.67 5.64 -27.86
N PHE A 49 -10.70 4.96 -26.72
CA PHE A 49 -9.52 4.34 -26.11
C PHE A 49 -9.84 2.93 -25.61
N LYS A 50 -8.80 2.10 -25.50
CA LYS A 50 -8.90 0.77 -24.90
C LYS A 50 -8.67 0.87 -23.39
N ASN A 51 -9.57 0.31 -22.58
CA ASN A 51 -9.43 0.28 -21.13
C ASN A 51 -8.66 -0.96 -20.64
N LYS A 52 -8.42 -1.04 -19.32
CA LYS A 52 -7.68 -2.15 -18.71
C LYS A 52 -8.41 -3.51 -18.78
N TYR A 53 -9.74 -3.49 -18.94
CA TYR A 53 -10.56 -4.69 -19.15
C TYR A 53 -10.54 -5.17 -20.61
N GLY A 54 -9.82 -4.48 -21.48
CA GLY A 54 -9.72 -4.78 -22.90
C GLY A 54 -10.96 -4.39 -23.72
N GLY A 55 -11.87 -3.62 -23.13
CA GLY A 55 -13.01 -2.99 -23.81
C GLY A 55 -12.63 -1.61 -24.37
N TYR A 56 -13.57 -0.99 -25.07
CA TYR A 56 -13.36 0.34 -25.66
C TYR A 56 -14.37 1.33 -25.09
N VAL A 57 -13.90 2.55 -24.83
CA VAL A 57 -14.69 3.63 -24.24
C VAL A 57 -14.50 4.89 -25.07
N ILE A 58 -15.55 5.70 -25.16
CA ILE A 58 -15.57 6.95 -25.90
C ILE A 58 -15.36 8.11 -24.91
N ASP A 59 -14.33 8.90 -25.16
CA ASP A 59 -14.14 10.25 -24.63
C ASP A 59 -15.10 11.19 -25.37
N ARG A 60 -16.19 11.58 -24.70
CA ARG A 60 -17.19 12.48 -25.29
C ARG A 60 -16.69 13.91 -25.45
N ALA A 61 -15.59 14.31 -24.80
CA ALA A 61 -15.00 15.62 -25.01
C ALA A 61 -14.32 15.72 -26.40
N LYS A 62 -13.76 14.61 -26.89
CA LYS A 62 -13.07 14.53 -28.20
C LYS A 62 -13.98 14.08 -29.34
N CYS A 63 -15.10 13.41 -29.02
CA CYS A 63 -16.04 12.94 -30.03
C CYS A 63 -16.81 14.12 -30.63
N ASN A 64 -16.77 14.29 -31.95
CA ASN A 64 -17.56 15.29 -32.67
C ASN A 64 -18.73 14.66 -33.45
N GLY A 65 -19.05 13.39 -33.20
CA GLY A 65 -20.17 12.70 -33.85
C GLY A 65 -19.98 12.35 -35.33
N CYS A 66 -18.77 12.37 -35.89
CA CYS A 66 -18.53 12.16 -37.33
C CYS A 66 -19.02 10.81 -37.94
N GLY A 67 -19.33 9.80 -37.11
CA GLY A 67 -19.92 8.54 -37.59
C GLY A 67 -18.95 7.51 -38.18
N VAL A 68 -17.65 7.81 -38.31
CA VAL A 68 -16.65 6.87 -38.87
C VAL A 68 -16.65 5.52 -38.15
N CYS A 69 -16.81 5.54 -36.82
CA CYS A 69 -16.89 4.32 -36.01
C CYS A 69 -18.08 3.42 -36.39
N LYS A 70 -19.23 4.01 -36.74
CA LYS A 70 -20.43 3.29 -37.17
C LYS A 70 -20.19 2.57 -38.49
N PHE A 71 -19.67 3.27 -39.49
CA PHE A 71 -19.39 2.68 -40.82
C PHE A 71 -18.29 1.62 -40.80
N THR A 72 -17.34 1.72 -39.86
CA THR A 72 -16.24 0.76 -39.73
C THR A 72 -16.65 -0.50 -38.95
N CYS A 73 -17.77 -0.49 -38.23
CA CYS A 73 -18.13 -1.58 -37.32
C CYS A 73 -18.53 -2.85 -38.12
N PRO A 74 -17.73 -3.94 -38.09
CA PRO A 74 -18.01 -5.12 -38.92
C PRO A 74 -19.26 -5.90 -38.49
N VAL A 75 -19.76 -5.63 -37.28
CA VAL A 75 -20.93 -6.29 -36.71
C VAL A 75 -22.10 -5.32 -36.54
N ASN A 76 -22.03 -4.11 -37.11
CA ASN A 76 -23.07 -3.08 -37.02
C ASN A 76 -23.58 -2.89 -35.57
N SER A 77 -22.67 -2.84 -34.61
CA SER A 77 -23.03 -2.70 -33.19
C SER A 77 -23.21 -1.25 -32.77
N ILE A 78 -22.69 -0.29 -33.53
CA ILE A 78 -22.60 1.13 -33.15
C ILE A 78 -23.76 1.93 -33.73
N HIS A 79 -24.39 2.74 -32.89
CA HIS A 79 -25.49 3.63 -33.25
C HIS A 79 -25.38 4.97 -32.51
N PHE A 80 -26.29 5.89 -32.84
CA PHE A 80 -26.35 7.23 -32.26
C PHE A 80 -27.67 7.39 -31.51
N ASP A 81 -27.58 7.95 -30.32
CA ASP A 81 -28.70 8.42 -29.51
C ASP A 81 -28.51 9.92 -29.29
N GLY A 82 -29.19 10.73 -30.11
CA GLY A 82 -28.83 12.15 -30.31
C GLY A 82 -27.37 12.29 -30.77
N ASP A 83 -26.59 13.11 -30.06
CA ASP A 83 -25.16 13.31 -30.32
C ASP A 83 -24.26 12.27 -29.62
N ILE A 84 -24.86 11.33 -28.86
CA ILE A 84 -24.12 10.34 -28.09
C ILE A 84 -23.94 9.06 -28.91
N VAL A 85 -22.69 8.68 -29.13
CA VAL A 85 -22.34 7.40 -29.76
C VAL A 85 -22.51 6.27 -28.75
N LYS A 86 -23.29 5.26 -29.12
CA LYS A 86 -23.59 4.05 -28.34
C LYS A 86 -23.13 2.80 -29.09
N GLY A 87 -23.25 1.65 -28.44
CA GLY A 87 -23.01 0.36 -29.07
C GLY A 87 -21.57 -0.18 -28.99
N ILE A 88 -20.70 0.46 -28.21
CA ILE A 88 -19.31 0.03 -27.99
C ILE A 88 -19.18 -0.61 -26.60
N CYS A 89 -18.78 -1.88 -26.53
CA CYS A 89 -18.64 -2.57 -25.26
C CYS A 89 -17.39 -2.12 -24.48
N ALA A 90 -17.62 -1.57 -23.29
CA ALA A 90 -16.57 -1.19 -22.33
C ALA A 90 -16.00 -2.38 -21.54
N ARG A 91 -16.47 -3.61 -21.79
CA ARG A 91 -16.10 -4.82 -21.03
C ARG A 91 -16.25 -4.69 -19.51
N CYS A 92 -17.36 -4.11 -19.05
CA CYS A 92 -17.62 -3.88 -17.63
C CYS A 92 -18.14 -5.10 -16.84
N GLY A 93 -18.38 -6.25 -17.46
CA GLY A 93 -18.83 -7.46 -16.76
C GLY A 93 -20.33 -7.52 -16.43
N LEU A 94 -21.03 -6.38 -16.30
CA LEU A 94 -22.43 -6.33 -15.84
C LEU A 94 -23.40 -7.27 -16.56
N CYS A 95 -23.19 -7.54 -17.85
CA CYS A 95 -24.04 -8.46 -18.62
C CYS A 95 -23.90 -9.93 -18.21
N VAL A 96 -22.77 -10.31 -17.61
CA VAL A 96 -22.53 -11.63 -17.01
C VAL A 96 -23.27 -11.68 -15.68
N ASP A 97 -22.99 -10.72 -14.79
CA ASP A 97 -23.56 -10.65 -13.44
C ASP A 97 -25.10 -10.64 -13.43
N THR A 98 -25.73 -9.95 -14.39
CA THR A 98 -27.20 -9.83 -14.44
C THR A 98 -27.88 -10.97 -15.21
N CYS A 99 -27.13 -11.87 -15.85
CA CYS A 99 -27.71 -12.91 -16.70
C CYS A 99 -28.38 -14.00 -15.86
N PRO A 100 -29.72 -14.15 -15.88
CA PRO A 100 -30.42 -15.05 -14.94
C PRO A 100 -29.99 -16.52 -15.04
N ASN A 101 -29.63 -16.97 -16.25
CA ASN A 101 -29.29 -18.36 -16.52
C ASN A 101 -27.77 -18.57 -16.72
N ASN A 102 -26.94 -17.59 -16.36
CA ASN A 102 -25.48 -17.60 -16.56
C ASN A 102 -25.08 -17.93 -18.01
N SER A 103 -25.91 -17.53 -18.97
CA SER A 103 -25.69 -17.82 -20.39
C SER A 103 -24.71 -16.84 -21.03
N ARG A 104 -24.44 -15.70 -20.39
CA ARG A 104 -23.41 -14.72 -20.78
C ARG A 104 -22.11 -15.04 -20.06
N ILE A 105 -21.01 -15.10 -20.80
CA ILE A 105 -19.69 -15.48 -20.27
C ILE A 105 -18.59 -14.62 -20.89
N ASP A 106 -17.48 -14.40 -20.19
CA ASP A 106 -16.28 -13.84 -20.82
C ASP A 106 -15.59 -14.91 -21.66
N GLY A 107 -15.19 -14.54 -22.87
CA GLY A 107 -14.42 -15.40 -23.75
C GLY A 107 -13.06 -15.78 -23.15
N PHE A 108 -12.48 -15.00 -22.23
CA PHE A 108 -11.25 -15.42 -21.53
C PHE A 108 -11.48 -16.65 -20.65
N ASP A 109 -12.59 -16.69 -19.92
CA ASP A 109 -12.95 -17.80 -19.04
C ASP A 109 -13.10 -19.12 -19.81
N LEU A 110 -13.57 -19.04 -21.07
CA LEU A 110 -13.69 -20.20 -21.96
C LEU A 110 -12.35 -20.81 -22.37
N PHE A 111 -11.27 -20.02 -22.46
CA PHE A 111 -9.98 -20.54 -22.91
C PHE A 111 -9.30 -21.34 -21.80
N GLU A 112 -9.34 -20.86 -20.55
CA GLU A 112 -8.80 -21.60 -19.41
C GLU A 112 -9.56 -22.91 -19.15
N GLU A 113 -10.89 -22.88 -19.05
CA GLU A 113 -11.66 -24.09 -18.76
C GLU A 113 -11.63 -25.12 -19.91
N LYS A 114 -11.73 -24.69 -21.17
CA LYS A 114 -11.77 -25.64 -22.30
C LYS A 114 -10.40 -26.19 -22.68
N GLN A 115 -9.32 -25.41 -22.58
CA GLN A 115 -7.98 -25.95 -22.79
C GLN A 115 -7.65 -26.98 -21.71
N ILE A 116 -8.00 -26.71 -20.44
CA ILE A 116 -7.77 -27.64 -19.34
C ILE A 116 -8.59 -28.93 -19.54
N ASN A 117 -9.90 -28.82 -19.78
CA ASN A 117 -10.76 -30.00 -19.97
C ASN A 117 -10.38 -30.82 -21.21
N PHE A 118 -9.94 -30.17 -22.30
CA PHE A 118 -9.48 -30.86 -23.51
C PHE A 118 -8.14 -31.57 -23.28
N LEU A 119 -7.19 -30.91 -22.63
CA LEU A 119 -5.89 -31.50 -22.29
C LEU A 119 -6.05 -32.67 -21.29
N GLU A 120 -6.96 -32.54 -20.31
CA GLU A 120 -7.34 -33.62 -19.40
C GLU A 120 -7.98 -34.81 -20.13
N SER A 121 -8.85 -34.55 -21.13
CA SER A 121 -9.48 -35.60 -21.94
C SER A 121 -8.51 -36.36 -22.85
N LEU A 122 -7.35 -35.79 -23.14
CA LEU A 122 -6.32 -36.41 -23.97
C LEU A 122 -5.31 -37.26 -23.17
N ASN A 123 -5.42 -37.31 -21.84
CA ASN A 123 -4.47 -38.01 -20.95
C ASN A 123 -2.99 -37.63 -21.21
N LEU A 124 -2.75 -36.46 -21.80
CA LEU A 124 -1.41 -35.93 -22.03
C LEU A 124 -0.91 -35.32 -20.72
N VAL A 125 0.35 -35.59 -20.37
CA VAL A 125 1.03 -34.87 -19.28
C VAL A 125 1.04 -33.39 -19.67
N ILE A 126 0.16 -32.61 -19.03
CA ILE A 126 0.03 -31.19 -19.29
C ILE A 126 1.31 -30.51 -18.77
N PRO A 127 2.15 -29.90 -19.63
CA PRO A 127 3.21 -29.03 -19.15
C PRO A 127 2.53 -27.80 -18.56
N HIS A 128 2.57 -27.70 -17.24
CA HIS A 128 1.88 -26.69 -16.41
C HIS A 128 0.38 -26.87 -16.18
N LYS A 129 -0.03 -28.06 -15.74
CA LYS A 129 -0.71 -28.07 -14.44
C LYS A 129 0.41 -28.36 -13.43
N ARG A 130 0.96 -27.31 -12.83
CA ARG A 130 1.42 -27.47 -11.44
C ARG A 130 0.13 -27.80 -10.68
N THR A 131 -0.29 -29.06 -10.68
CA THR A 131 -0.72 -29.66 -9.41
C THR A 131 0.54 -29.65 -8.57
N ASN A 132 0.88 -28.48 -8.07
CA ASN A 132 1.62 -28.43 -6.85
C ASN A 132 0.72 -29.21 -5.90
N ILE A 133 1.20 -30.35 -5.44
CA ILE A 133 1.23 -30.52 -3.99
C ILE A 133 1.75 -29.17 -3.51
N VAL A 134 0.83 -28.29 -3.09
CA VAL A 134 1.19 -26.93 -2.67
C VAL A 134 1.99 -27.13 -1.39
N GLU A 135 3.30 -27.34 -1.53
CA GLU A 135 4.20 -26.58 -0.68
C GLU A 135 3.71 -25.15 -0.84
N LEU A 136 3.04 -24.64 0.19
CA LEU A 136 2.64 -23.25 0.27
C LEU A 136 3.90 -22.46 -0.05
N ALA A 137 3.96 -21.89 -1.25
CA ALA A 137 5.08 -21.08 -1.65
C ALA A 137 5.07 -19.91 -0.68
N GLU A 138 5.94 -19.94 0.32
CA GLU A 138 5.97 -18.95 1.38
C GLU A 138 7.14 -18.01 1.09
N THR A 139 6.86 -16.71 1.13
CA THR A 139 7.94 -15.72 1.13
C THR A 139 8.37 -15.52 2.57
N SER A 140 9.67 -15.36 2.81
CA SER A 140 10.17 -15.11 4.15
C SER A 140 11.34 -14.14 4.21
N ARG A 141 11.50 -13.51 5.36
CA ARG A 141 12.58 -12.56 5.63
C ARG A 141 12.98 -12.62 7.10
N ASN A 142 14.29 -12.60 7.34
CA ASN A 142 14.85 -12.48 8.68
C ASN A 142 14.94 -11.01 9.10
N CYS A 143 14.41 -10.68 10.27
CA CYS A 143 14.50 -9.35 10.85
C CYS A 143 14.56 -9.41 12.38
N ILE A 144 14.66 -8.24 13.00
CA ILE A 144 14.46 -8.11 14.44
C ILE A 144 13.04 -7.59 14.65
N LEU A 145 12.14 -8.49 15.04
CA LEU A 145 10.73 -8.18 15.27
C LEU A 145 10.55 -7.55 16.65
N THR A 146 9.45 -6.81 16.82
CA THR A 146 8.99 -6.28 18.11
C THR A 146 7.61 -6.85 18.39
N HIS A 147 7.50 -7.63 19.46
CA HIS A 147 6.24 -8.07 20.05
C HIS A 147 5.62 -6.86 20.76
N THR A 148 4.64 -6.25 20.12
CA THR A 148 4.14 -4.92 20.50
C THR A 148 3.42 -4.89 21.83
N GLU A 149 2.81 -6.01 22.18
CA GLU A 149 2.09 -6.34 23.41
C GLU A 149 3.01 -6.47 24.62
N ASP A 150 4.25 -6.94 24.41
CA ASP A 150 5.24 -7.07 25.48
C ASP A 150 6.09 -5.79 25.66
N CYS A 151 6.13 -4.92 24.65
CA CYS A 151 7.03 -3.76 24.66
C CYS A 151 6.44 -2.56 25.42
N ILE A 152 7.03 -2.23 26.56
CA ILE A 152 6.68 -1.04 27.38
C ILE A 152 7.13 0.33 26.80
N ARG A 153 7.53 0.37 25.53
CA ARG A 153 7.96 1.61 24.82
C ARG A 153 9.04 2.42 25.55
N CYS A 154 9.95 1.77 26.27
CA CYS A 154 10.96 2.48 27.07
C CYS A 154 12.02 3.25 26.25
N GLY A 155 12.16 3.00 24.94
CA GLY A 155 13.14 3.71 24.10
C GLY A 155 14.59 3.26 24.24
N ARG A 156 14.92 2.36 25.20
CA ARG A 156 16.29 1.84 25.39
C ARG A 156 16.87 1.20 24.13
N CYS A 157 16.04 0.50 23.34
CA CYS A 157 16.46 -0.12 22.09
C CYS A 157 16.78 0.89 20.97
N GLN A 158 16.11 2.04 20.95
CA GLN A 158 16.45 3.16 20.05
C GLN A 158 17.78 3.78 20.46
N TYR A 159 17.98 4.04 21.76
CA TYR A 159 19.22 4.63 22.28
C TYR A 159 20.48 3.83 21.89
N TYR A 160 20.43 2.50 21.97
CA TYR A 160 21.57 1.65 21.62
C TYR A 160 21.68 1.29 20.13
N CYS A 161 20.77 1.78 19.29
CA CYS A 161 20.77 1.48 17.87
C CYS A 161 21.88 2.29 17.16
N PRO A 162 22.90 1.65 16.56
CA PRO A 162 24.04 2.37 15.99
C PRO A 162 23.70 3.13 14.70
N THR A 163 22.53 2.87 14.11
CA THR A 163 22.11 3.44 12.83
C THR A 163 20.76 4.14 12.95
N ASN A 164 20.26 4.37 14.18
CA ASN A 164 18.95 5.00 14.43
C ASN A 164 17.79 4.37 13.63
N ALA A 165 17.84 3.04 13.46
CA ALA A 165 16.85 2.27 12.69
C ALA A 165 15.55 1.98 13.45
N ILE A 166 15.43 2.47 14.67
CA ILE A 166 14.32 2.22 15.59
C ILE A 166 13.85 3.58 16.09
N ILE A 167 12.55 3.79 16.03
CA ILE A 167 11.91 5.02 16.47
C ILE A 167 10.81 4.65 17.44
N VAL A 168 10.92 5.15 18.66
CA VAL A 168 9.98 5.00 19.76
C VAL A 168 9.41 6.38 20.04
N GLN A 169 8.09 6.50 19.97
CA GLN A 169 7.37 7.70 20.37
C GLN A 169 6.46 7.35 21.53
N THR A 170 6.50 8.16 22.58
CA THR A 170 5.56 8.11 23.70
C THR A 170 4.59 9.27 23.59
N ASP A 171 3.36 9.05 24.03
CA ASP A 171 2.32 10.09 23.98
C ASP A 171 2.58 11.18 25.03
N GLU A 172 3.20 10.80 26.15
CA GLU A 172 3.67 11.72 27.18
C GLU A 172 5.13 12.12 26.96
N LYS A 173 5.43 13.41 27.18
CA LYS A 173 6.76 14.00 27.03
C LYS A 173 7.37 14.32 28.40
N ASN A 174 8.70 14.29 28.50
CA ASN A 174 9.46 14.69 29.69
C ASN A 174 9.16 13.84 30.95
N VAL A 175 8.75 12.59 30.76
CA VAL A 175 8.47 11.61 31.83
C VAL A 175 9.33 10.36 31.67
N CYS A 176 9.69 9.75 32.80
CA CYS A 176 10.56 8.58 32.85
C CYS A 176 9.84 7.36 32.27
N THR A 177 10.45 6.75 31.27
CA THR A 177 9.94 5.53 30.62
C THR A 177 10.58 4.25 31.18
N GLU A 178 11.26 4.36 32.32
CA GLU A 178 12.00 3.26 32.97
C GLU A 178 13.01 2.57 32.05
N CYS A 179 13.59 3.33 31.12
CA CYS A 179 14.54 2.83 30.12
C CYS A 179 15.89 2.38 30.70
N ARG A 180 16.21 2.76 31.95
CA ARG A 180 17.48 2.46 32.64
C ARG A 180 18.76 2.95 31.96
N VAL A 181 18.67 3.79 30.93
CA VAL A 181 19.85 4.42 30.29
C VAL A 181 20.65 5.26 31.30
N CYS A 182 19.97 5.98 32.19
CA CYS A 182 20.61 6.74 33.26
C CYS A 182 21.39 5.85 34.24
N THR A 183 20.88 4.64 34.53
CA THR A 183 21.59 3.64 35.35
C THR A 183 22.81 3.11 34.61
N ASP A 184 22.69 2.78 33.32
CA ASP A 184 23.80 2.27 32.50
C ASP A 184 24.99 3.25 32.41
N LEU A 185 24.71 4.55 32.46
CA LEU A 185 25.70 5.62 32.29
C LEU A 185 26.25 6.18 33.61
N CYS A 186 25.70 5.81 34.77
CA CYS A 186 26.06 6.43 36.04
C CYS A 186 27.42 5.89 36.54
N PRO A 187 28.49 6.69 36.60
CA PRO A 187 29.80 6.21 37.03
C PRO A 187 29.90 5.92 38.53
N ALA A 188 28.91 6.37 39.32
CA ALA A 188 28.89 6.27 40.77
C ALA A 188 27.83 5.28 41.28
N ASP A 189 27.15 4.55 40.38
CA ASP A 189 26.03 3.67 40.71
C ASP A 189 24.98 4.34 41.63
N ALA A 190 24.73 5.62 41.38
CA ALA A 190 23.86 6.46 42.20
C ALA A 190 22.38 6.34 41.79
N ILE A 191 22.03 5.59 40.74
CA ILE A 191 20.68 5.54 40.18
C ILE A 191 20.18 4.10 40.15
N SER A 192 19.11 3.80 40.88
CA SER A 192 18.47 2.48 40.94
C SER A 192 16.96 2.61 41.01
N ASN A 193 16.22 1.77 40.28
CA ASN A 193 14.75 1.81 40.20
C ASN A 193 14.21 3.22 39.92
N SER A 194 14.89 3.95 39.02
CA SER A 194 14.54 5.33 38.66
C SER A 194 14.52 6.31 39.84
N ILE A 195 15.27 6.01 40.90
CA ILE A 195 15.49 6.86 42.09
C ILE A 195 16.98 7.19 42.18
N ILE A 196 17.30 8.46 42.48
CA ILE A 196 18.67 8.96 42.59
C ILE A 196 19.09 9.01 44.07
N ASN A 197 20.20 8.37 44.40
CA ASN A 197 20.89 8.53 45.67
C ASN A 197 21.81 9.75 45.61
N HIS A 198 21.40 10.84 46.26
CA HIS A 198 22.14 12.09 46.24
C HIS A 198 23.47 12.04 47.00
N ASP A 199 23.64 11.13 47.96
CA ASP A 199 24.91 10.98 48.68
C ASP A 199 26.00 10.35 47.83
N LYS A 200 25.62 9.56 46.81
CA LYS A 200 26.53 8.93 45.84
C LYS A 200 26.70 9.75 44.56
N CYS A 201 25.76 10.64 44.26
CA CYS A 201 25.75 11.37 43.00
C CYS A 201 26.90 12.37 42.91
N VAL A 202 27.75 12.24 41.89
CA VAL A 202 28.88 13.15 41.64
C VAL A 202 28.55 14.31 40.70
N LEU A 203 27.26 14.51 40.37
CA LEU A 203 26.76 15.59 39.50
C LEU A 203 27.48 15.71 38.14
N CYS A 204 27.83 14.57 37.52
CA CYS A 204 28.43 14.56 36.18
C CYS A 204 27.45 14.91 35.04
N LEU A 205 26.14 14.99 35.34
CA LEU A 205 25.03 15.30 34.42
C LEU A 205 24.89 14.37 33.20
N SER A 206 25.61 13.24 33.17
CA SER A 206 25.53 12.26 32.08
C SER A 206 24.11 11.71 31.88
N CYS A 207 23.39 11.43 32.99
CA CYS A 207 22.00 10.97 32.95
C CYS A 207 21.06 12.00 32.32
N LEU A 208 21.24 13.29 32.64
CA LEU A 208 20.44 14.38 32.09
C LEU A 208 20.68 14.54 30.58
N LYS A 209 21.94 14.56 30.15
CA LYS A 209 22.31 14.73 28.73
C LYS A 209 21.82 13.59 27.84
N ASN A 210 21.77 12.37 28.35
CA ASN A 210 21.49 11.16 27.55
C ASN A 210 20.10 10.56 27.84
N CYS A 211 19.22 11.25 28.56
CA CYS A 211 17.87 10.76 28.85
C CYS A 211 17.03 10.73 27.56
N PRO A 212 16.61 9.56 27.04
CA PRO A 212 15.90 9.50 25.75
C PRO A 212 14.53 10.20 25.77
N SER A 213 13.90 10.30 26.94
CA SER A 213 12.59 10.92 27.11
C SER A 213 12.64 12.32 27.72
N ASN A 214 13.85 12.90 27.89
CA ASN A 214 14.06 14.20 28.54
C ASN A 214 13.39 14.31 29.93
N ALA A 215 13.34 13.21 30.67
CA ALA A 215 12.64 13.11 31.95
C ALA A 215 13.44 13.59 33.16
N ILE A 216 14.68 14.03 32.96
CA ILE A 216 15.59 14.37 34.07
C ILE A 216 15.83 15.87 34.04
N THR A 217 15.58 16.52 35.18
CA THR A 217 15.78 17.96 35.39
C THR A 217 16.86 18.19 36.44
N GLU A 218 17.44 19.38 36.44
CA GLU A 218 18.41 19.82 37.45
C GLU A 218 17.93 21.12 38.10
N SER A 219 17.98 21.17 39.43
CA SER A 219 17.69 22.35 40.24
C SER A 219 18.44 22.25 41.57
N ASP A 220 19.00 23.37 42.06
CA ASP A 220 19.71 23.45 43.35
C ASP A 220 20.82 22.38 43.52
N PHE A 221 21.61 22.12 42.47
CA PHE A 221 22.65 21.09 42.44
C PHE A 221 22.11 19.68 42.71
N LYS A 222 20.85 19.42 42.36
CA LYS A 222 20.21 18.11 42.46
C LYS A 222 19.50 17.77 41.16
N VAL A 223 19.78 16.57 40.67
CA VAL A 223 19.07 15.99 39.53
C VAL A 223 17.82 15.26 40.02
N THR A 224 16.69 15.46 39.33
CA THR A 224 15.40 14.82 39.65
C THR A 224 14.88 14.08 38.43
N ILE A 225 14.26 12.92 38.65
CA ILE A 225 13.60 12.13 37.59
C ILE A 225 12.10 12.38 37.70
N ASN A 226 11.51 12.89 36.62
CA ASN A 226 10.07 13.11 36.50
C ASN A 226 9.39 11.79 36.15
N HIS A 227 8.33 11.44 36.86
CA HIS A 227 7.55 10.23 36.63
C HIS A 227 6.15 10.59 36.17
N SER A 228 5.55 9.70 35.39
CA SER A 228 4.13 9.79 35.08
C SER A 228 3.31 9.09 36.15
N GLU A 229 2.09 9.58 36.38
CA GLU A 229 1.08 8.90 37.19
C GLU A 229 0.25 7.91 36.35
N THR A 230 0.39 7.96 35.03
CA THR A 230 -0.35 7.17 34.05
C THR A 230 0.54 6.20 33.29
N GLU A 231 -0.07 5.17 32.71
CA GLU A 231 0.64 4.20 31.88
C GLU A 231 1.08 4.86 30.57
N ILE A 232 2.35 4.70 30.22
CA ILE A 232 2.95 5.34 29.05
C ILE A 232 2.58 4.55 27.79
N THR A 233 1.73 5.14 26.96
CA THR A 233 1.37 4.61 25.63
C THR A 233 2.23 5.22 24.53
N GLY A 234 2.24 4.57 23.36
CA GLY A 234 2.94 5.10 22.20
C GLY A 234 3.24 4.05 21.11
N THR A 235 4.10 4.44 20.18
CA THR A 235 4.44 3.64 19.00
C THR A 235 5.90 3.24 18.98
N ILE A 236 6.18 2.09 18.37
CA ILE A 236 7.53 1.64 18.03
C ILE A 236 7.54 1.19 16.58
N VAL A 237 8.40 1.84 15.79
CA VAL A 237 8.60 1.54 14.38
C VAL A 237 10.07 1.25 14.19
N SER A 238 10.40 0.23 13.40
CA SER A 238 11.80 -0.04 13.07
C SER A 238 11.95 -0.52 11.64
N CYS A 239 13.15 -0.33 11.10
CA CYS A 239 13.50 -0.81 9.77
C CYS A 239 13.17 -2.30 9.65
N LEU A 240 12.35 -2.62 8.66
CA LEU A 240 11.91 -3.98 8.39
C LEU A 240 13.05 -4.89 7.88
N ASN A 241 14.16 -4.33 7.43
CA ASN A 241 15.24 -5.05 6.75
C ASN A 241 14.79 -5.70 5.43
N CYS A 242 13.78 -5.12 4.75
CA CYS A 242 13.20 -5.64 3.50
C CYS A 242 14.10 -5.51 2.26
N GLY A 243 15.14 -4.68 2.33
CA GLY A 243 16.04 -4.43 1.19
C GLY A 243 15.45 -3.54 0.09
N LEU A 244 14.23 -3.00 0.24
CA LEU A 244 13.64 -2.13 -0.79
C LEU A 244 14.48 -0.88 -1.06
N CYS A 245 15.13 -0.31 -0.04
CA CYS A 245 16.06 0.81 -0.22
C CYS A 245 17.30 0.44 -1.04
N VAL A 246 17.77 -0.81 -0.96
CA VAL A 246 18.87 -1.35 -1.76
C VAL A 246 18.44 -1.49 -3.22
N LEU A 247 17.22 -1.97 -3.47
CA LEU A 247 16.67 -2.11 -4.83
C LEU A 247 16.48 -0.77 -5.57
N ASN A 248 16.30 0.31 -4.83
CA ASN A 248 16.06 1.65 -5.37
C ASN A 248 17.30 2.56 -5.29
N ASP A 249 18.45 2.03 -4.85
CA ASP A 249 19.69 2.80 -4.81
C ASP A 249 20.31 2.88 -6.22
N LYS A 250 20.57 4.10 -6.67
CA LYS A 250 21.18 4.37 -7.98
C LYS A 250 22.71 4.39 -7.94
N GLY A 251 23.31 4.50 -6.75
CA GLY A 251 24.75 4.71 -6.55
C GLY A 251 25.50 3.50 -5.98
N ASP A 252 24.82 2.37 -5.76
CA ASP A 252 25.38 1.15 -5.13
C ASP A 252 26.02 1.39 -3.75
N SER A 253 25.65 2.47 -3.08
CA SER A 253 26.12 2.82 -1.74
C SER A 253 25.46 1.95 -0.65
N LEU A 254 24.25 1.44 -0.90
CA LEU A 254 23.51 0.48 -0.09
C LEU A 254 23.60 -0.92 -0.70
N LYS A 255 23.94 -1.91 0.13
CA LYS A 255 24.02 -3.32 -0.29
C LYS A 255 23.40 -4.26 0.71
N LEU A 256 22.83 -5.35 0.21
CA LEU A 256 22.36 -6.46 1.04
C LEU A 256 23.46 -7.53 1.11
N VAL A 257 24.16 -7.62 2.24
CA VAL A 257 25.22 -8.61 2.47
C VAL A 257 24.72 -9.63 3.48
N ASN A 258 24.55 -10.89 3.05
CA ASN A 258 23.99 -11.98 3.87
C ASN A 258 22.65 -11.61 4.54
N GLY A 259 21.76 -10.96 3.77
CA GLY A 259 20.45 -10.52 4.26
C GLY A 259 20.49 -9.32 5.21
N LYS A 260 21.61 -8.61 5.32
CA LYS A 260 21.77 -7.43 6.18
C LYS A 260 22.13 -6.20 5.35
N ILE A 261 21.47 -5.08 5.62
CA ILE A 261 21.74 -3.83 4.89
C ILE A 261 23.07 -3.24 5.36
N ARG A 262 23.91 -2.79 4.41
CA ARG A 262 25.19 -2.13 4.63
C ARG A 262 25.24 -0.86 3.79
N PHE A 263 25.87 0.18 4.31
CA PHE A 263 26.08 1.45 3.64
C PHE A 263 27.58 1.73 3.51
N ASP A 264 28.01 2.15 2.33
CA ASP A 264 29.36 2.61 2.03
C ASP A 264 29.33 4.07 1.57
N SER A 265 29.72 4.98 2.46
CA SER A 265 29.72 6.41 2.20
C SER A 265 30.75 6.84 1.14
N SER A 266 31.72 5.98 0.78
CA SER A 266 32.69 6.30 -0.29
C SER A 266 32.10 6.16 -1.69
N LEU A 267 31.01 5.41 -1.83
CA LEU A 267 30.31 5.20 -3.09
C LEU A 267 29.15 6.17 -3.29
N TYR A 268 28.77 6.89 -2.23
CA TYR A 268 27.68 7.86 -2.26
C TYR A 268 27.96 9.00 -3.24
N ASN A 269 26.99 9.27 -4.10
CA ASN A 269 26.96 10.41 -5.02
C ASN A 269 25.70 11.26 -4.77
N ASN A 270 25.81 12.58 -4.94
CA ASN A 270 24.71 13.48 -4.61
C ASN A 270 23.38 13.08 -5.29
N GLY A 271 22.35 12.83 -4.48
CA GLY A 271 20.99 12.50 -4.92
C GLY A 271 20.68 11.03 -5.22
N ASP A 272 21.68 10.13 -5.19
CA ASP A 272 21.49 8.71 -5.54
C ASP A 272 20.54 7.93 -4.60
N LEU A 273 20.44 8.36 -3.34
CA LEU A 273 19.60 7.74 -2.30
C LEU A 273 18.21 8.37 -2.11
N ASP A 274 17.84 9.40 -2.87
CA ASP A 274 16.54 10.08 -2.68
C ASP A 274 15.36 9.13 -2.92
N GLU A 275 15.49 8.25 -3.92
CA GLU A 275 14.46 7.24 -4.22
C GLU A 275 14.43 6.14 -3.17
N SER A 276 15.59 5.64 -2.71
CA SER A 276 15.69 4.68 -1.61
C SER A 276 15.01 5.16 -0.33
N ILE A 277 15.16 6.46 -0.02
CA ILE A 277 14.55 7.10 1.14
C ILE A 277 13.05 7.25 0.94
N ALA A 278 12.62 7.80 -0.21
CA ALA A 278 11.21 7.99 -0.52
C ALA A 278 10.42 6.66 -0.56
N LYS A 279 11.07 5.55 -0.91
CA LYS A 279 10.45 4.22 -0.99
C LYS A 279 10.58 3.41 0.30
N CYS A 280 11.18 3.94 1.38
CA CYS A 280 11.25 3.23 2.65
C CYS A 280 9.84 3.00 3.22
N PRO A 281 9.33 1.75 3.33
CA PRO A 281 7.92 1.51 3.68
C PRO A 281 7.53 2.03 5.07
N VAL A 282 8.50 2.05 5.98
CA VAL A 282 8.31 2.47 7.38
C VAL A 282 8.91 3.83 7.68
N SER A 283 9.35 4.56 6.65
CA SER A 283 9.91 5.92 6.75
C SER A 283 11.02 6.10 7.80
N THR A 284 11.77 5.05 8.10
CA THR A 284 12.90 5.15 9.04
C THR A 284 14.14 5.73 8.38
N LEU A 285 14.37 5.41 7.10
CA LEU A 285 15.58 5.79 6.36
C LEU A 285 15.60 7.31 6.09
N LYS A 286 16.72 7.97 6.40
CA LYS A 286 16.89 9.43 6.22
C LYS A 286 18.35 9.81 5.98
N LYS A 287 18.57 10.95 5.31
CA LYS A 287 19.87 11.62 5.23
C LYS A 287 20.12 12.42 6.51
N VAL A 288 21.37 12.51 6.94
CA VAL A 288 21.83 13.35 8.02
C VAL A 288 22.97 14.22 7.49
N ASP A 289 22.82 15.53 7.64
CA ASP A 289 23.86 16.48 7.26
C ASP A 289 24.96 16.45 8.31
N SER A 290 26.14 15.99 7.93
CA SER A 290 27.34 16.02 8.76
C SER A 290 27.95 17.41 8.67
N ASN A 291 27.95 18.16 9.78
CA ASN A 291 28.46 19.54 9.88
C ASN A 291 29.99 19.68 9.67
N VAL A 292 30.70 18.64 9.22
CA VAL A 292 32.15 18.65 9.02
C VAL A 292 32.53 17.86 7.76
N GLY A 293 32.76 18.56 6.64
CA GLY A 293 33.59 18.09 5.53
C GLY A 293 33.18 16.79 4.82
N VAL A 294 32.18 16.88 3.92
CA VAL A 294 32.00 16.04 2.71
C VAL A 294 31.89 14.52 2.91
N LYS A 295 31.06 14.04 3.85
CA LYS A 295 30.50 12.67 3.78
C LYS A 295 29.05 12.68 4.23
N VAL A 296 28.10 12.58 3.30
CA VAL A 296 26.70 12.34 3.64
C VAL A 296 26.61 11.03 4.43
N GLU A 297 25.98 11.10 5.60
CA GLU A 297 25.63 9.92 6.39
C GLU A 297 24.13 9.66 6.24
N ILE A 298 23.76 8.39 6.17
CA ILE A 298 22.37 7.97 6.26
C ILE A 298 22.13 7.24 7.57
N GLU A 299 20.92 7.37 8.07
CA GLU A 299 20.41 6.68 9.24
C GLU A 299 19.11 5.96 8.89
N GLY A 300 18.61 5.13 9.80
CA GLY A 300 17.29 4.51 9.66
C GLY A 300 17.26 3.11 9.07
N TYR A 301 18.39 2.43 8.95
CA TYR A 301 18.48 1.08 8.39
C TYR A 301 19.07 0.07 9.39
N CYS A 302 18.49 -1.13 9.47
CA CYS A 302 18.94 -2.15 10.40
C CYS A 302 20.16 -2.90 9.84
N VAL A 303 21.25 -2.93 10.62
CA VAL A 303 22.45 -3.73 10.30
C VAL A 303 22.44 -5.14 10.93
N SER A 304 21.37 -5.46 11.67
CA SER A 304 21.17 -6.73 12.40
C SER A 304 22.30 -7.04 13.39
N CYS A 305 22.72 -6.05 14.19
CA CYS A 305 23.78 -6.20 15.20
C CYS A 305 23.31 -6.83 16.52
N GLY A 306 22.00 -6.85 16.79
CA GLY A 306 21.43 -7.45 18.00
C GLY A 306 21.52 -6.61 19.27
N LYS A 307 22.10 -5.39 19.24
CA LYS A 307 22.16 -4.51 20.42
C LYS A 307 20.79 -4.22 21.01
N CYS A 308 19.79 -3.96 20.16
CA CYS A 308 18.41 -3.71 20.57
C CYS A 308 17.72 -4.92 21.22
N VAL A 309 18.10 -6.14 20.82
CA VAL A 309 17.64 -7.39 21.45
C VAL A 309 18.30 -7.53 22.82
N LYS A 310 19.63 -7.37 22.88
CA LYS A 310 20.39 -7.43 24.14
C LYS A 310 19.93 -6.40 25.18
N SER A 311 19.59 -5.18 24.74
CA SER A 311 19.09 -4.13 25.63
C SER A 311 17.61 -4.31 26.03
N CYS A 312 16.87 -5.20 25.36
CA CYS A 312 15.47 -5.49 25.67
C CYS A 312 15.42 -6.67 26.66
N ASP A 313 15.88 -6.42 27.87
CA ASP A 313 16.16 -7.40 28.94
C ASP A 313 15.09 -7.39 30.05
N ILE A 314 14.05 -6.57 29.94
CA ILE A 314 12.93 -6.52 30.89
C ILE A 314 11.81 -7.47 30.45
N GLN A 315 11.25 -7.20 29.28
CA GLN A 315 10.11 -7.94 28.72
C GLN A 315 10.50 -8.78 27.50
N GLU A 316 11.78 -8.73 27.07
CA GLU A 316 12.28 -9.47 25.91
C GLU A 316 11.47 -9.26 24.61
N ALA A 317 10.77 -8.14 24.50
CA ALA A 317 9.85 -7.86 23.42
C ALA A 317 10.51 -7.81 22.02
N ARG A 318 11.84 -7.63 21.93
CA ARG A 318 12.55 -7.62 20.65
C ARG A 318 13.36 -8.89 20.45
N LYS A 319 13.11 -9.62 19.36
CA LYS A 319 13.75 -10.92 19.08
C LYS A 319 14.19 -11.04 17.61
N PHE A 320 15.18 -11.90 17.36
CA PHE A 320 15.53 -12.30 16.00
C PHE A 320 14.53 -13.34 15.51
N GLU A 321 13.78 -13.01 14.48
CA GLU A 321 12.70 -13.86 13.98
C GLU A 321 12.62 -13.84 12.46
N LYS A 322 11.98 -14.89 11.94
CA LYS A 322 11.67 -15.06 10.52
C LYS A 322 10.21 -14.70 10.31
N VAL A 323 9.94 -13.62 9.58
CA VAL A 323 8.59 -13.29 9.13
C VAL A 323 8.29 -14.15 7.91
N ILE A 324 7.12 -14.78 7.91
CA ILE A 324 6.63 -15.66 6.85
C ILE A 324 5.25 -15.16 6.44
N TRP A 325 4.98 -15.10 5.13
CA TRP A 325 3.65 -14.83 4.62
C TRP A 325 3.36 -15.72 3.42
N ASN A 326 2.22 -16.40 3.50
CA ASN A 326 1.70 -17.35 2.51
C ASN A 326 0.64 -16.71 1.59
N GLY A 327 0.48 -15.39 1.64
CA GLY A 327 -0.54 -14.68 0.86
C GLY A 327 -1.91 -14.64 1.53
N GLU A 328 -2.04 -15.02 2.81
CA GLU A 328 -3.30 -14.92 3.54
C GLU A 328 -3.83 -13.48 3.61
N VAL A 329 -5.15 -13.36 3.49
CA VAL A 329 -5.91 -12.10 3.52
C VAL A 329 -7.19 -12.34 4.33
N LYS A 330 -7.53 -11.42 5.23
CA LYS A 330 -8.77 -11.48 6.01
C LYS A 330 -10.00 -11.12 5.16
N ASP A 331 -11.16 -11.58 5.59
CA ASP A 331 -12.47 -11.29 4.97
C ASP A 331 -12.83 -9.79 4.95
N SER A 332 -12.12 -8.96 5.72
CA SER A 332 -12.24 -7.50 5.66
C SER A 332 -11.72 -6.89 4.34
N CYS A 333 -11.19 -7.69 3.42
CA CYS A 333 -10.74 -7.23 2.10
C CYS A 333 -11.90 -6.73 1.23
N ILE A 334 -11.84 -5.44 0.91
CA ILE A 334 -12.85 -4.75 0.07
C ILE A 334 -12.46 -4.67 -1.42
N SER A 335 -11.44 -5.42 -1.85
CA SER A 335 -10.97 -5.43 -3.25
C SER A 335 -10.64 -4.03 -3.84
N CYS A 336 -10.17 -3.10 -3.01
CA CYS A 336 -9.96 -1.70 -3.42
C CYS A 336 -8.78 -1.50 -4.40
N GLY A 337 -7.81 -2.43 -4.42
CA GLY A 337 -6.65 -2.36 -5.30
C GLY A 337 -5.46 -1.55 -4.78
N THR A 338 -5.57 -0.90 -3.62
CA THR A 338 -4.46 -0.13 -3.01
C THR A 338 -3.18 -0.96 -2.84
N CYS A 339 -3.30 -2.24 -2.47
CA CYS A 339 -2.15 -3.13 -2.34
C CYS A 339 -1.43 -3.40 -3.67
N VAL A 340 -2.15 -3.42 -4.80
CA VAL A 340 -1.56 -3.56 -6.13
C VAL A 340 -0.80 -2.30 -6.50
N GLU A 341 -1.39 -1.13 -6.23
CA GLU A 341 -0.78 0.18 -6.52
C GLU A 341 0.52 0.41 -5.73
N PHE A 342 0.56 0.00 -4.46
CA PHE A 342 1.74 0.18 -3.59
C PHE A 342 2.71 -0.99 -3.60
N CYS A 343 2.51 -2.01 -4.45
CA CYS A 343 3.48 -3.08 -4.56
C CYS A 343 4.67 -2.62 -5.42
N PRO A 344 5.87 -2.43 -4.87
CA PRO A 344 7.00 -1.88 -5.63
C PRO A 344 7.61 -2.87 -6.63
N VAL A 345 7.18 -4.13 -6.59
CA VAL A 345 7.74 -5.25 -7.35
C VAL A 345 6.66 -5.99 -8.15
N ASP A 346 5.46 -5.41 -8.29
CA ASP A 346 4.33 -5.96 -9.03
C ASP A 346 4.04 -7.44 -8.70
N ALA A 347 4.11 -7.78 -7.42
CA ALA A 347 3.89 -9.14 -6.92
C ALA A 347 2.42 -9.44 -6.60
N ILE A 348 1.52 -8.45 -6.65
CA ILE A 348 0.13 -8.61 -6.21
C ILE A 348 -0.82 -8.44 -7.39
N LEU A 349 -1.71 -9.42 -7.57
CA LEU A 349 -2.82 -9.37 -8.49
C LEU A 349 -4.14 -9.29 -7.72
N LEU A 350 -4.98 -8.32 -8.06
CA LEU A 350 -6.30 -8.17 -7.44
C LEU A 350 -7.26 -9.27 -7.93
N LYS A 351 -7.96 -9.93 -7.01
CA LYS A 351 -9.06 -10.84 -7.28
C LYS A 351 -10.33 -10.34 -6.59
N HIS A 352 -11.46 -10.94 -6.89
CA HIS A 352 -12.70 -10.61 -6.18
C HIS A 352 -12.63 -11.12 -4.74
N GLY A 353 -12.78 -10.22 -3.76
CA GLY A 353 -12.75 -10.53 -2.33
C GLY A 353 -11.35 -10.80 -1.75
N THR A 354 -10.29 -10.86 -2.58
CA THR A 354 -8.94 -11.25 -2.13
C THR A 354 -7.85 -10.77 -3.10
N ILE A 355 -6.60 -11.15 -2.84
CA ILE A 355 -5.48 -10.97 -3.76
C ILE A 355 -4.74 -12.29 -3.99
N GLU A 356 -4.08 -12.38 -5.15
CA GLU A 356 -3.13 -13.43 -5.48
C GLU A 356 -1.71 -12.86 -5.42
N VAL A 357 -0.78 -13.55 -4.76
CA VAL A 357 0.58 -13.07 -4.52
C VAL A 357 1.59 -13.95 -5.25
N ASN A 358 2.45 -13.32 -6.05
CA ASN A 358 3.63 -13.97 -6.61
C ASN A 358 4.75 -13.99 -5.56
N HIS A 359 4.95 -15.15 -4.94
CA HIS A 359 5.92 -15.35 -3.87
C HIS A 359 7.38 -15.28 -4.31
N GLU A 360 7.66 -15.46 -5.61
CA GLU A 360 9.02 -15.33 -6.17
C GLU A 360 9.42 -13.84 -6.32
N LYS A 361 8.43 -12.96 -6.53
CA LYS A 361 8.65 -11.51 -6.63
C LYS A 361 8.53 -10.78 -5.29
N CYS A 362 7.69 -11.28 -4.39
CA CYS A 362 7.42 -10.63 -3.12
C CYS A 362 8.71 -10.54 -2.27
N ILE A 363 8.98 -9.36 -1.71
CA ILE A 363 10.14 -9.10 -0.82
C ILE A 363 9.74 -8.83 0.64
N LEU A 364 8.47 -9.03 0.99
CA LEU A 364 7.90 -8.72 2.30
C LEU A 364 8.24 -7.30 2.80
N CYS A 365 8.10 -6.30 1.92
CA CYS A 365 8.28 -4.90 2.30
C CYS A 365 7.11 -4.35 3.12
N GLU A 366 6.00 -5.09 3.22
CA GLU A 366 4.79 -4.75 3.97
C GLU A 366 4.07 -3.48 3.50
N SER A 367 4.53 -2.82 2.44
CA SER A 367 3.90 -1.61 1.86
C SER A 367 2.41 -1.81 1.58
N CYS A 368 2.03 -2.97 1.03
CA CYS A 368 0.63 -3.32 0.79
C CYS A 368 -0.21 -3.38 2.07
N ALA A 369 0.35 -3.88 3.18
CA ALA A 369 -0.31 -3.94 4.48
C ALA A 369 -0.37 -2.56 5.14
N ILE A 370 0.70 -1.78 5.06
CA ILE A 370 0.82 -0.42 5.60
C ILE A 370 -0.25 0.52 5.00
N HIS A 371 -0.59 0.33 3.72
CA HIS A 371 -1.61 1.13 3.02
C HIS A 371 -3.01 0.49 2.99
N CYS A 372 -3.21 -0.71 3.55
CA CYS A 372 -4.51 -1.38 3.51
C CYS A 372 -5.53 -0.69 4.44
N PRO A 373 -6.64 -0.11 3.96
CA PRO A 373 -7.57 0.64 4.83
C PRO A 373 -8.42 -0.23 5.76
N LYS A 374 -8.39 -1.56 5.61
CA LYS A 374 -9.19 -2.52 6.39
C LYS A 374 -8.34 -3.58 7.11
N ASP A 375 -7.02 -3.35 7.18
CA ASP A 375 -6.05 -4.25 7.84
C ASP A 375 -6.21 -5.73 7.48
N ALA A 376 -6.55 -5.97 6.20
CA ALA A 376 -6.83 -7.30 5.67
C ALA A 376 -5.54 -8.10 5.42
N ILE A 377 -4.39 -7.43 5.31
CA ILE A 377 -3.07 -8.04 5.08
C ILE A 377 -2.28 -7.93 6.39
N PRO A 378 -1.63 -9.01 6.88
CA PRO A 378 -0.82 -8.97 8.09
C PRO A 378 0.40 -8.03 7.96
N THR A 379 0.81 -7.44 9.09
CA THR A 379 1.96 -6.53 9.20
C THR A 379 2.74 -6.81 10.48
N SER A 380 4.05 -6.57 10.46
CA SER A 380 4.96 -6.71 11.60
C SER A 380 5.37 -5.37 12.22
N THR A 381 4.83 -4.27 11.69
CA THR A 381 5.10 -2.90 12.13
C THR A 381 3.82 -2.20 12.59
N MET A 382 3.97 -1.29 13.55
CA MET A 382 2.91 -0.35 13.95
C MET A 382 2.73 0.80 12.95
N TYR A 383 3.59 0.89 11.94
CA TYR A 383 3.52 1.97 10.95
C TYR A 383 2.34 1.77 10.00
N LYS A 384 1.53 2.81 9.85
CA LYS A 384 0.38 2.83 8.97
C LYS A 384 0.36 4.12 8.16
N GLN A 385 0.06 4.02 6.87
CA GLN A 385 -0.13 5.19 6.00
C GLN A 385 -1.52 5.12 5.36
N LEU A 386 -2.46 5.79 6.02
CA LEU A 386 -3.80 5.99 5.48
C LEU A 386 -3.89 7.37 4.82
N PRO A 387 -4.77 7.53 3.82
CA PRO A 387 -5.06 8.84 3.25
C PRO A 387 -5.60 9.79 4.33
N VAL A 388 -5.07 11.01 4.38
CA VAL A 388 -5.52 12.06 5.33
C VAL A 388 -6.43 13.09 4.67
N SER A 389 -6.24 13.29 3.38
CA SER A 389 -7.03 14.20 2.55
C SER A 389 -7.01 13.66 1.11
N GLY A 390 -7.83 14.27 0.27
CA GLY A 390 -7.82 13.94 -1.15
C GLY A 390 -8.94 14.62 -1.90
N PHE A 391 -9.02 14.27 -3.18
CA PHE A 391 -10.00 14.77 -4.10
C PHE A 391 -10.56 13.61 -4.92
N ASN A 392 -11.88 13.54 -5.06
CA ASN A 392 -12.52 12.48 -5.80
C ASN A 392 -13.78 13.00 -6.49
N THR A 393 -13.75 13.10 -7.82
CA THR A 393 -14.92 13.52 -8.61
C THR A 393 -15.08 12.67 -9.87
N ILE A 394 -16.28 12.72 -10.46
CA ILE A 394 -16.65 11.94 -11.64
C ILE A 394 -16.80 12.88 -12.83
N ASP A 395 -15.98 12.67 -13.86
CA ASP A 395 -16.14 13.30 -15.16
C ASP A 395 -17.29 12.63 -15.93
N SER A 396 -18.40 13.37 -16.05
CA SER A 396 -19.60 12.93 -16.77
C SER A 396 -19.37 12.69 -18.27
N LYS A 397 -18.31 13.24 -18.86
CA LYS A 397 -17.95 13.01 -20.28
C LYS A 397 -17.39 11.62 -20.52
N PHE A 398 -16.78 11.01 -19.51
CA PHE A 398 -16.31 9.63 -19.56
C PHE A 398 -17.31 8.66 -18.95
N CYS A 399 -18.06 9.09 -17.94
CA CYS A 399 -18.99 8.22 -17.23
C CYS A 399 -20.01 7.57 -18.18
N ILE A 400 -20.06 6.24 -18.15
CA ILE A 400 -21.03 5.44 -18.90
C ILE A 400 -22.24 5.04 -18.02
N ASN A 401 -22.34 5.54 -16.80
CA ASN A 401 -23.39 5.21 -15.83
C ASN A 401 -23.57 3.68 -15.58
N CYS A 402 -22.47 2.92 -15.52
CA CYS A 402 -22.51 1.47 -15.26
C CYS A 402 -22.71 1.09 -13.77
N LYS A 403 -22.66 2.08 -12.87
CA LYS A 403 -22.88 1.94 -11.42
C LYS A 403 -21.95 0.95 -10.69
N MET A 404 -20.85 0.53 -11.31
CA MET A 404 -19.89 -0.37 -10.66
C MET A 404 -19.19 0.28 -9.47
N CYS A 405 -18.95 1.59 -9.54
CA CYS A 405 -18.44 2.39 -8.43
C CYS A 405 -19.38 2.41 -7.23
N TYR A 406 -20.69 2.48 -7.47
CA TYR A 406 -21.71 2.43 -6.42
C TYR A 406 -21.66 1.09 -5.68
N LYS A 407 -21.63 -0.02 -6.43
CA LYS A 407 -21.60 -1.37 -5.88
C LYS A 407 -20.31 -1.70 -5.10
N ILE A 408 -19.16 -1.16 -5.50
CA ILE A 408 -17.87 -1.47 -4.88
C ILE A 408 -17.49 -0.52 -3.74
N CYS A 409 -18.26 0.55 -3.51
CA CYS A 409 -17.90 1.55 -2.51
C CYS A 409 -18.14 1.00 -1.10
N PRO A 410 -17.10 0.84 -0.26
CA PRO A 410 -17.25 0.27 1.08
C PRO A 410 -17.90 1.23 2.08
N GLU A 411 -17.85 2.54 1.81
CA GLU A 411 -18.36 3.59 2.71
C GLU A 411 -19.67 4.21 2.20
N GLU A 412 -20.27 3.64 1.15
CA GLU A 412 -21.49 4.17 0.53
C GLU A 412 -21.35 5.66 0.11
N ALA A 413 -20.12 6.08 -0.20
CA ALA A 413 -19.78 7.43 -0.59
C ALA A 413 -20.15 7.76 -2.04
N ILE A 414 -20.64 6.79 -2.81
CA ILE A 414 -21.16 7.02 -4.16
C ILE A 414 -22.68 7.10 -4.07
N ILE A 415 -23.27 8.21 -4.54
CA ILE A 415 -24.71 8.41 -4.57
C ILE A 415 -25.21 8.16 -5.99
N ASP A 416 -26.20 7.29 -6.14
CA ASP A 416 -26.90 7.00 -7.40
C ASP A 416 -28.17 7.84 -7.52
N HIS A 417 -28.22 8.73 -8.51
CA HIS A 417 -29.39 9.57 -8.83
C HIS A 417 -30.26 8.99 -9.95
N GLY A 418 -29.94 7.77 -10.41
CA GLY A 418 -30.61 7.10 -11.53
C GLY A 418 -29.84 7.30 -12.84
N ASP A 419 -29.82 8.53 -13.34
CA ASP A 419 -29.21 8.93 -14.62
C ASP A 419 -27.71 9.26 -14.51
N HIS A 420 -27.25 9.63 -13.32
CA HIS A 420 -25.85 9.88 -13.01
C HIS A 420 -25.49 9.45 -11.57
N VAL A 421 -24.19 9.44 -11.30
CA VAL A 421 -23.62 9.15 -9.98
C VAL A 421 -22.78 10.33 -9.52
N SER A 422 -22.71 10.54 -8.21
CA SER A 422 -21.89 11.58 -7.57
C SER A 422 -21.12 11.03 -6.37
N VAL A 423 -20.14 11.76 -5.88
CA VAL A 423 -19.32 11.40 -4.71
C VAL A 423 -19.73 12.27 -3.53
N ASP A 424 -20.11 11.64 -2.42
CA ASP A 424 -20.19 12.23 -1.10
C ASP A 424 -18.77 12.27 -0.50
N MET A 425 -18.18 13.46 -0.46
CA MET A 425 -16.81 13.64 0.02
C MET A 425 -16.68 13.46 1.53
N ASP A 426 -17.77 13.64 2.29
CA ASP A 426 -17.74 13.48 3.75
C ASP A 426 -17.65 12.00 4.15
N LYS A 427 -18.12 11.09 3.28
CA LYS A 427 -17.98 9.63 3.45
C LYS A 427 -16.77 9.04 2.74
N CYS A 428 -16.13 9.76 1.84
CA CYS A 428 -15.07 9.20 1.01
C CYS A 428 -13.76 9.06 1.78
N ILE A 429 -13.30 7.83 2.01
CA ILE A 429 -12.02 7.54 2.67
C ILE A 429 -10.82 7.43 1.71
N PHE A 430 -10.97 7.87 0.45
CA PHE A 430 -9.91 7.83 -0.58
C PHE A 430 -9.25 6.44 -0.78
N CYS A 431 -10.04 5.37 -0.68
CA CYS A 431 -9.55 4.00 -0.84
C CYS A 431 -9.26 3.58 -2.29
N SER A 432 -9.56 4.44 -3.28
CA SER A 432 -9.40 4.20 -4.74
C SER A 432 -10.27 3.10 -5.37
N ALA A 433 -11.12 2.38 -4.61
CA ALA A 433 -11.93 1.27 -5.11
C ALA A 433 -12.78 1.65 -6.34
N CYS A 434 -13.46 2.80 -6.31
CA CYS A 434 -14.29 3.28 -7.41
C CYS A 434 -13.47 3.68 -8.65
N SER A 435 -12.33 4.34 -8.44
CA SER A 435 -11.40 4.72 -9.51
C SER A 435 -10.83 3.49 -10.19
N ASN A 436 -10.39 2.50 -9.40
CA ASN A 436 -9.90 1.23 -9.89
C ASN A 436 -10.98 0.39 -10.57
N ALA A 437 -12.22 0.42 -10.11
CA ALA A 437 -13.30 -0.29 -10.78
C ALA A 437 -13.65 0.35 -12.13
N CYS A 438 -13.57 1.68 -12.26
CA CYS A 438 -14.16 2.38 -13.39
C CYS A 438 -13.59 1.96 -14.77
N PRO A 439 -14.37 1.27 -15.62
CA PRO A 439 -13.91 0.87 -16.95
C PRO A 439 -13.74 2.07 -17.88
N ALA A 440 -14.38 3.18 -17.57
CA ALA A 440 -14.34 4.41 -18.35
C ALA A 440 -13.27 5.40 -17.91
N LYS A 441 -12.51 5.11 -16.83
CA LYS A 441 -11.55 6.05 -16.23
C LYS A 441 -12.17 7.44 -15.97
N ALA A 442 -13.43 7.45 -15.54
CA ALA A 442 -14.18 8.68 -15.32
C ALA A 442 -13.84 9.38 -13.99
N PHE A 443 -13.08 8.75 -13.10
CA PHE A 443 -12.73 9.38 -11.83
C PHE A 443 -11.49 10.24 -11.98
N ILE A 444 -11.59 11.49 -11.53
CA ILE A 444 -10.44 12.34 -11.20
C ILE A 444 -10.21 12.12 -9.71
N PHE A 445 -9.12 11.43 -9.39
CA PHE A 445 -8.86 10.91 -8.07
C PHE A 445 -7.43 11.26 -7.65
N GLU A 446 -7.31 11.93 -6.51
CA GLU A 446 -6.06 12.23 -5.84
C GLU A 446 -6.23 11.96 -4.35
N ARG A 447 -5.13 11.58 -3.69
CA ARG A 447 -5.09 11.36 -2.25
C ARG A 447 -3.74 11.78 -1.72
N GLU A 448 -3.74 12.34 -0.53
CA GLU A 448 -2.54 12.69 0.19
C GLU A 448 -2.40 11.75 1.38
N PHE A 449 -1.17 11.32 1.60
CA PHE A 449 -0.79 10.62 2.82
C PHE A 449 -0.13 11.64 3.74
N GLU A 450 -0.27 11.44 5.04
CA GLU A 450 0.52 12.18 6.02
C GLU A 450 2.00 12.11 5.60
N SER A 451 2.56 13.26 5.23
CA SER A 451 3.81 13.36 4.47
C SER A 451 5.00 13.10 5.37
N ASN A 452 5.22 11.84 5.75
CA ASN A 452 6.06 11.48 6.88
C ASN A 452 5.58 12.26 8.13
N ARG A 453 5.15 11.55 9.17
CA ARG A 453 5.75 11.91 10.46
C ARG A 453 7.26 11.79 10.24
N ARG A 454 7.91 12.85 9.73
CA ARG A 454 9.30 13.10 10.08
C ARG A 454 9.15 13.20 11.58
N PHE A 455 9.43 12.11 12.27
CA PHE A 455 9.50 12.07 13.71
C PHE A 455 10.32 13.30 14.08
N ASP A 456 9.63 14.34 14.58
CA ASP A 456 10.07 15.73 14.44
C ASP A 456 11.55 15.86 14.78
N GLN A 457 12.32 16.39 13.84
CA GLN A 457 13.66 16.91 14.11
C GLN A 457 13.58 18.33 14.71
N ASP A 458 12.39 18.84 15.03
CA ASP A 458 12.16 20.18 15.58
C ASP A 458 12.47 20.32 17.08
N GLN A 459 13.39 19.53 17.65
CA GLN A 459 13.82 19.70 19.05
C GLN A 459 15.35 19.70 19.29
N LEU A 460 16.16 20.06 18.29
CA LEU A 460 17.59 20.36 18.53
C LEU A 460 18.01 21.82 18.23
N ASP A 461 17.10 22.67 17.72
CA ASP A 461 17.39 24.10 17.44
C ASP A 461 16.73 25.08 18.44
N GLN A 462 16.63 24.71 19.73
CA GLN A 462 16.28 25.66 20.80
C GLN A 462 17.28 25.67 21.97
N SER A 463 18.56 25.32 21.71
CA SER A 463 19.64 25.50 22.68
C SER A 463 20.79 26.35 22.16
N ASP A 464 20.49 27.40 21.38
CA ASP A 464 21.48 28.44 21.06
C ASP A 464 20.79 29.80 20.86
N ASN A 465 20.18 30.31 21.94
CA ASN A 465 19.94 31.73 22.13
C ASN A 465 19.63 32.02 23.61
N SER A 466 20.66 31.95 24.45
CA SER A 466 20.88 32.91 25.55
C SER A 466 22.14 32.55 26.31
N VAL A 467 23.28 32.97 25.76
CA VAL A 467 24.34 33.50 26.62
C VAL A 467 23.79 34.76 27.26
N ARG A 468 23.49 34.68 28.56
CA ARG A 468 23.73 35.74 29.55
C ARG A 468 23.70 35.19 30.96
#